data_AF-C4KIZ5-F1
#
_entry.id   AF-C4KIZ5-F1
#
_cell.length_a   1.000
_cell.length_b   1.000
_cell.length_c   1.000
_cell.angle_alpha   90.00
_cell.angle_beta   90.00
_cell.angle_gamma   90.00
#
_symmetry.space_group_name_H-M   'P 1'
#
loop_
_entity.id
_entity.type
_entity.pdbx_description
1 polymer ?
#
loop_
_entity_poly.entity_id
_entity_poly.type
_entity_poly.pdbx_seq_one_letter_code
_entity_poly.pdbx_strand_id
1 'polypeptide(L)'
;MDMPIILSKRHRRPRSMKDCEPGLPYNEIIENGKRIDLCHDTQTKKYVKKIEIPIDTSILHSKLLRIFPSLVKTYSKHLINLPDSITSNNDQKELEFLEVQNIIIGGGTSGLGVLSEINKEEKTILISSDIEWNTHIPYPLPQTNKDEFSKLLKDIINENKDKILEGVLLGKFDEGIGFLTKSKILMIKTKRIFLASGGRYIPPIFDGNDVPGVISKNLYLRYGNQLTNVIALGNTDDIVKVLFKVEKRIVINNGILFLSKYYRELIDELGVEIINSNNLQVKREKGGMLKITTDERTFSSNILVYAIIKQPKIDHSYNIGIPYDFNEYFHVYMPIHSMDGKAYENVYIVGGMRGISDEYTSFLSGKTAVNEKYLDEFINNLKDYTYIYNYYQQKNPKRNTSPYIYGSKGYVCECEDITLSEVKIQVSKGFSKVEEIKRTTGLGTGDCQGKLCTYSLGSFLGDRQLITFRTPLYRMVI
;
A
#
# COMPACT_ATOMS: atom_id res chain seq x y z
N MET A 1 -15.63 3.57 -15.50
CA MET A 1 -14.38 3.00 -16.05
C MET A 1 -14.49 1.49 -16.04
N ASP A 2 -14.17 0.85 -17.16
CA ASP A 2 -14.00 -0.60 -17.22
C ASP A 2 -12.59 -0.92 -16.73
N MET A 3 -12.38 -0.87 -15.41
CA MET A 3 -11.13 -1.40 -14.84
C MET A 3 -11.00 -2.88 -15.22
N PRO A 4 -9.77 -3.38 -15.46
CA PRO A 4 -9.56 -4.80 -15.70
C PRO A 4 -10.21 -5.63 -14.59
N ILE A 5 -11.04 -6.59 -14.99
CA ILE A 5 -11.70 -7.52 -14.07
C ILE A 5 -10.98 -8.85 -14.11
N ILE A 6 -10.58 -9.33 -12.94
CA ILE A 6 -9.88 -10.60 -12.75
C ILE A 6 -10.72 -11.47 -11.82
N LEU A 7 -10.79 -12.77 -12.09
CA LEU A 7 -11.44 -13.70 -11.18
C LEU A 7 -10.50 -14.07 -10.03
N SER A 8 -11.02 -14.04 -8.81
CA SER A 8 -10.27 -14.45 -7.63
C SER A 8 -9.86 -15.93 -7.69
N LYS A 9 -8.81 -16.27 -6.94
CA LYS A 9 -8.13 -17.57 -7.03
C LYS A 9 -9.04 -18.74 -6.70
N ARG A 10 -9.82 -18.68 -5.62
CA ARG A 10 -10.61 -19.81 -5.08
C ARG A 10 -12.10 -19.60 -5.27
N HIS A 11 -12.61 -18.43 -4.92
CA HIS A 11 -14.04 -18.12 -4.99
C HIS A 11 -14.49 -17.68 -6.39
N ARG A 12 -13.54 -17.45 -7.32
CA ARG A 12 -13.79 -16.98 -8.69
C ARG A 12 -14.65 -15.72 -8.76
N ARG A 13 -14.52 -14.83 -7.77
CA ARG A 13 -15.27 -13.58 -7.72
C ARG A 13 -14.61 -12.54 -8.62
N PRO A 14 -15.39 -11.70 -9.32
CA PRO A 14 -14.83 -10.58 -10.08
C PRO A 14 -14.19 -9.58 -9.11
N ARG A 15 -12.94 -9.22 -9.39
CA ARG A 15 -12.14 -8.22 -8.66
C ARG A 15 -11.41 -7.31 -9.63
N SER A 16 -10.93 -6.20 -9.11
CA SER A 16 -10.03 -5.30 -9.83
C SER A 16 -8.85 -4.97 -8.93
N MET A 17 -7.78 -4.41 -9.51
CA MET A 17 -6.70 -3.83 -8.72
C MET A 17 -7.21 -2.76 -7.76
N LYS A 18 -6.50 -2.63 -6.64
CA LYS A 18 -6.78 -1.67 -5.58
C LYS A 18 -5.79 -0.50 -5.58
N ASP A 19 -4.57 -0.74 -6.00
CA ASP A 19 -3.48 0.24 -6.10
C ASP A 19 -2.49 -0.22 -7.18
N CYS A 20 -1.74 0.68 -7.79
CA CYS A 20 -0.76 0.37 -8.83
C CYS A 20 0.68 0.37 -8.26
N GLU A 21 1.01 -0.67 -7.51
CA GLU A 21 2.39 -0.98 -7.09
C GLU A 21 2.76 -2.39 -7.55
N PRO A 22 3.97 -2.61 -8.12
CA PRO A 22 4.42 -3.94 -8.52
C PRO A 22 4.25 -4.99 -7.40
N GLY A 23 3.75 -6.16 -7.75
CA GLY A 23 3.54 -7.24 -6.77
C GLY A 23 2.43 -7.00 -5.75
N LEU A 24 1.53 -6.03 -5.92
CA LEU A 24 0.24 -6.01 -5.22
C LEU A 24 -0.80 -6.90 -5.92
N PRO A 25 -1.89 -7.28 -5.23
CA PRO A 25 -2.90 -8.16 -5.80
C PRO A 25 -3.53 -7.58 -7.06
N TYR A 26 -3.71 -8.43 -8.08
CA TYR A 26 -4.45 -8.10 -9.31
C TYR A 26 -3.82 -6.99 -10.17
N ASN A 27 -2.54 -6.71 -9.98
CA ASN A 27 -1.79 -5.79 -10.83
C ASN A 27 -1.19 -6.49 -12.04
N GLU A 28 -1.19 -7.83 -12.06
CA GLU A 28 -0.69 -8.62 -13.17
C GLU A 28 -1.66 -9.76 -13.46
N ILE A 29 -1.76 -10.12 -14.74
CA ILE A 29 -2.40 -11.36 -15.20
C ILE A 29 -1.44 -12.17 -16.06
N ILE A 30 -1.77 -13.45 -16.25
CA ILE A 30 -1.12 -14.30 -17.23
C ILE A 30 -2.15 -14.60 -18.32
N GLU A 31 -1.88 -14.11 -19.54
CA GLU A 31 -2.71 -14.36 -20.72
C GLU A 31 -1.83 -15.00 -21.80
N ASN A 32 -2.26 -16.15 -22.33
CA ASN A 32 -1.50 -16.92 -23.32
C ASN A 32 -0.04 -17.21 -22.89
N GLY A 33 0.16 -17.46 -21.59
CA GLY A 33 1.48 -17.72 -21.00
C GLY A 33 2.30 -16.46 -20.71
N LYS A 34 1.94 -15.30 -21.25
CA LYS A 34 2.65 -14.03 -21.05
C LYS A 34 2.08 -13.26 -19.86
N ARG A 35 2.97 -12.60 -19.12
CA ARG A 35 2.58 -11.70 -18.03
C ARG A 35 2.21 -10.34 -18.61
N ILE A 36 1.10 -9.78 -18.14
CA ILE A 36 0.61 -8.45 -18.52
C ILE A 36 0.45 -7.64 -17.24
N ASP A 37 1.10 -6.47 -17.19
CA ASP A 37 0.94 -5.49 -16.11
C ASP A 37 -0.30 -4.62 -16.38
N LEU A 38 -1.28 -4.75 -15.51
CA LEU A 38 -2.57 -4.07 -15.57
C LEU A 38 -2.52 -2.62 -15.10
N CYS A 39 -1.42 -2.19 -14.47
CA CYS A 39 -1.25 -0.79 -14.07
C CYS A 39 -1.09 0.13 -15.31
N HIS A 40 -0.61 -0.43 -16.42
CA HIS A 40 -0.27 0.28 -17.64
C HIS A 40 -1.06 -0.22 -18.87
N ASP A 41 -1.69 -1.39 -18.78
CA ASP A 41 -2.52 -1.92 -19.86
C ASP A 41 -3.92 -1.24 -19.91
N THR A 42 -4.31 -0.83 -21.11
CA THR A 42 -5.62 -0.20 -21.41
C THR A 42 -6.60 -1.14 -22.11
N GLN A 43 -6.16 -2.36 -22.47
CA GLN A 43 -6.88 -3.22 -23.41
C GLN A 43 -7.61 -4.42 -22.79
N THR A 44 -7.57 -4.61 -21.48
CA THR A 44 -8.17 -5.79 -20.83
C THR A 44 -9.66 -5.63 -20.55
N LYS A 45 -10.48 -5.86 -21.58
CA LYS A 45 -11.90 -6.22 -21.41
C LYS A 45 -12.10 -7.70 -21.64
N LYS A 46 -12.59 -8.41 -20.62
CA LYS A 46 -13.53 -9.54 -20.76
C LYS A 46 -14.07 -9.97 -19.40
N TYR A 47 -15.34 -9.66 -19.15
CA TYR A 47 -16.14 -10.41 -18.17
C TYR A 47 -16.94 -11.46 -18.93
N VAL A 48 -16.69 -12.73 -18.65
CA VAL A 48 -17.65 -13.80 -18.93
C VAL A 48 -18.12 -14.32 -17.58
N LYS A 49 -19.41 -14.10 -17.29
CA LYS A 49 -20.06 -14.58 -16.08
C LYS A 49 -19.88 -16.10 -15.99
N LYS A 50 -19.10 -16.56 -15.02
CA LYS A 50 -19.03 -17.99 -14.62
C LYS A 50 -19.67 -18.15 -13.26
N ILE A 51 -20.28 -19.31 -13.03
CA ILE A 51 -21.00 -19.65 -11.80
C ILE A 51 -20.06 -19.49 -10.59
N GLU A 52 -20.53 -18.74 -9.59
CA GLU A 52 -19.84 -18.54 -8.32
C GLU A 52 -20.19 -19.70 -7.38
N ILE A 53 -19.20 -20.42 -6.88
CA ILE A 53 -19.36 -21.35 -5.76
C ILE A 53 -18.34 -20.93 -4.71
N PRO A 54 -18.74 -20.22 -3.64
CA PRO A 54 -17.84 -19.94 -2.53
C PRO A 54 -17.52 -21.28 -1.85
N ILE A 55 -16.24 -21.64 -1.81
CA ILE A 55 -15.78 -22.90 -1.21
C ILE A 55 -14.90 -22.55 -0.02
N ASP A 56 -15.34 -22.96 1.17
CA ASP A 56 -14.59 -22.79 2.42
C ASP A 56 -13.22 -23.49 2.31
N THR A 57 -12.17 -22.79 2.73
CA THR A 57 -10.79 -23.29 2.66
C THR A 57 -10.55 -24.52 3.53
N SER A 58 -11.36 -24.72 4.57
CA SER A 58 -11.36 -25.92 5.40
C SER A 58 -11.67 -27.20 4.61
N ILE A 59 -12.27 -27.11 3.42
CA ILE A 59 -12.52 -28.27 2.57
C ILE A 59 -11.21 -28.97 2.20
N LEU A 60 -10.13 -28.22 1.95
CA LEU A 60 -8.79 -28.74 1.66
C LEU A 60 -8.22 -29.52 2.85
N HIS A 61 -8.69 -29.20 4.05
CA HIS A 61 -8.32 -29.86 5.29
C HIS A 61 -9.29 -30.99 5.67
N SER A 62 -10.34 -31.25 4.88
CA SER A 62 -11.28 -32.33 5.14
C SER A 62 -10.59 -33.68 5.11
N LYS A 63 -11.04 -34.59 5.99
CA LYS A 63 -10.51 -35.96 6.06
C LYS A 63 -10.65 -36.68 4.71
N LEU A 64 -11.71 -36.40 3.96
CA LEU A 64 -11.96 -36.96 2.64
C LEU A 64 -10.88 -36.56 1.62
N LEU A 65 -10.58 -35.27 1.48
CA LEU A 65 -9.56 -34.82 0.52
C LEU A 65 -8.15 -35.26 0.91
N ARG A 66 -7.86 -35.42 2.20
CA ARG A 66 -6.57 -36.00 2.66
C ARG A 66 -6.41 -37.47 2.32
N ILE A 67 -7.51 -38.24 2.34
CA ILE A 67 -7.50 -39.68 2.03
C ILE A 67 -7.46 -39.94 0.51
N PHE A 68 -8.00 -39.03 -0.30
CA PHE A 68 -8.07 -39.19 -1.75
C PHE A 68 -7.33 -38.08 -2.51
N PRO A 69 -6.00 -38.20 -2.72
CA PRO A 69 -5.19 -37.21 -3.43
C PRO A 69 -5.67 -36.87 -4.85
N SER A 70 -6.33 -37.82 -5.53
CA SER A 70 -6.93 -37.61 -6.84
C SER A 70 -8.01 -36.51 -6.83
N LEU A 71 -8.81 -36.43 -5.77
CA LEU A 71 -9.81 -35.39 -5.60
C LEU A 71 -9.18 -34.00 -5.41
N VAL A 72 -8.04 -33.92 -4.71
CA VAL A 72 -7.27 -32.67 -4.57
C VAL A 72 -6.75 -32.21 -5.93
N LYS A 73 -6.23 -33.14 -6.76
CA LYS A 73 -5.77 -32.83 -8.11
C LYS A 73 -6.90 -32.29 -8.99
N THR A 74 -8.07 -32.95 -8.96
CA THR A 74 -9.25 -32.51 -9.71
C THR A 74 -9.75 -31.16 -9.23
N TYR A 75 -9.82 -30.96 -7.90
CA TYR A 75 -10.19 -29.68 -7.29
C TYR A 75 -9.27 -28.55 -7.76
N SER A 76 -7.95 -28.73 -7.62
CA SER A 76 -6.97 -27.72 -8.01
C SER A 76 -6.99 -27.41 -9.50
N LYS A 77 -7.23 -28.41 -10.35
CA LYS A 77 -7.27 -28.23 -11.81
C LYS A 77 -8.53 -27.52 -12.30
N HIS A 78 -9.68 -27.75 -11.67
CA HIS A 78 -10.96 -27.32 -12.23
C HIS A 78 -11.65 -26.19 -11.46
N LEU A 79 -11.35 -26.04 -10.15
CA LEU A 79 -12.05 -25.09 -9.28
C LEU A 79 -11.20 -23.87 -8.92
N ILE A 80 -9.87 -23.99 -8.89
CA ILE A 80 -8.96 -22.87 -8.65
C ILE A 80 -8.67 -22.14 -9.97
N ASN A 81 -8.69 -20.81 -9.94
CA ASN A 81 -8.27 -19.96 -11.05
C ASN A 81 -6.74 -19.82 -11.07
N LEU A 82 -6.07 -20.77 -11.72
CA LEU A 82 -4.63 -20.75 -11.99
C LEU A 82 -4.37 -20.60 -13.49
N PRO A 83 -3.22 -20.01 -13.89
CA PRO A 83 -2.83 -19.98 -15.29
C PRO A 83 -2.58 -21.40 -15.83
N ASP A 84 -3.06 -21.68 -17.05
CA ASP A 84 -2.90 -22.99 -17.70
C ASP A 84 -1.45 -23.25 -18.14
N SER A 85 -0.73 -22.19 -18.51
CA SER A 85 0.68 -22.24 -18.89
C SER A 85 1.38 -20.92 -18.52
N ILE A 86 2.69 -20.98 -18.35
CA ILE A 86 3.56 -19.81 -18.20
C ILE A 86 4.66 -20.01 -19.24
N THR A 87 4.80 -19.08 -20.19
CA THR A 87 5.96 -19.09 -21.08
C THR A 87 7.18 -18.68 -20.28
N SER A 88 8.21 -19.53 -20.27
CA SER A 88 9.51 -19.18 -19.70
C SER A 88 10.07 -17.99 -20.47
N ASN A 89 10.38 -16.92 -19.76
CA ASN A 89 11.11 -15.82 -20.36
C ASN A 89 12.60 -16.20 -20.28
N ASN A 90 13.27 -16.37 -21.42
CA ASN A 90 14.69 -16.77 -21.44
C ASN A 90 15.64 -15.57 -21.24
N ASP A 91 15.14 -14.43 -20.76
CA ASP A 91 15.93 -13.21 -20.56
C ASP A 91 16.82 -13.39 -19.34
N GLN A 92 18.03 -13.91 -19.54
CA GLN A 92 19.07 -13.91 -18.51
C GLN A 92 19.36 -12.48 -18.10
N LYS A 93 19.12 -12.15 -16.82
CA LYS A 93 19.52 -10.87 -16.25
C LYS A 93 20.96 -10.95 -15.78
N GLU A 94 21.78 -10.02 -16.26
CA GLU A 94 23.17 -9.88 -15.82
C GLU A 94 23.20 -9.43 -14.36
N LEU A 95 24.05 -10.07 -13.55
CA LEU A 95 24.31 -9.68 -12.16
C LEU A 95 25.50 -8.72 -12.13
N GLU A 96 25.29 -7.51 -11.60
CA GLU A 96 26.32 -6.48 -11.50
C GLU A 96 26.51 -6.05 -10.04
N PHE A 97 27.76 -5.96 -9.60
CA PHE A 97 28.11 -5.50 -8.26
C PHE A 97 28.56 -4.05 -8.30
N LEU A 98 27.99 -3.22 -7.44
CA LEU A 98 28.32 -1.80 -7.34
C LEU A 98 28.64 -1.41 -5.91
N GLU A 99 29.61 -0.52 -5.76
CA GLU A 99 29.90 0.14 -4.49
C GLU A 99 29.67 1.64 -4.62
N VAL A 100 28.89 2.20 -3.69
CA VAL A 100 28.51 3.62 -3.64
C VAL A 100 28.64 4.16 -2.22
N GLN A 101 28.68 5.49 -2.07
CA GLN A 101 28.64 6.09 -0.73
C GLN A 101 27.21 6.14 -0.19
N ASN A 102 26.24 6.47 -1.06
CA ASN A 102 24.86 6.67 -0.68
C ASN A 102 23.92 5.91 -1.61
N ILE A 103 22.87 5.31 -1.03
CA ILE A 103 21.73 4.82 -1.77
C ILE A 103 20.44 5.44 -1.27
N ILE A 104 19.59 5.87 -2.19
CA ILE A 104 18.24 6.39 -1.92
C ILE A 104 17.24 5.41 -2.52
N ILE A 105 16.42 4.76 -1.67
CA ILE A 105 15.49 3.71 -2.09
C ILE A 105 14.08 4.27 -2.13
N GLY A 106 13.66 4.72 -3.32
CA GLY A 106 12.38 5.35 -3.61
C GLY A 106 12.51 6.79 -4.11
N GLY A 107 11.88 7.09 -5.25
CA GLY A 107 11.94 8.40 -5.92
C GLY A 107 10.74 9.31 -5.64
N GLY A 108 10.14 9.19 -4.45
CA GLY A 108 9.09 10.12 -4.00
C GLY A 108 9.66 11.48 -3.59
N THR A 109 8.81 12.41 -3.15
CA THR A 109 9.25 13.76 -2.74
C THR A 109 10.34 13.72 -1.66
N SER A 110 10.29 12.78 -0.71
CA SER A 110 11.34 12.61 0.30
C SER A 110 12.67 12.12 -0.27
N GLY A 111 12.65 11.22 -1.26
CA GLY A 111 13.85 10.76 -1.94
C GLY A 111 14.51 11.88 -2.74
N LEU A 112 13.69 12.71 -3.41
CA LEU A 112 14.16 13.91 -4.11
C LEU A 112 14.66 14.99 -3.13
N GLY A 113 14.06 15.10 -1.94
CA GLY A 113 14.56 15.95 -0.86
C GLY A 113 15.96 15.55 -0.41
N VAL A 114 16.21 14.25 -0.19
CA VAL A 114 17.56 13.74 0.08
C VAL A 114 18.51 14.10 -1.07
N LEU A 115 18.12 13.78 -2.31
CA LEU A 115 18.96 13.99 -3.50
C LEU A 115 19.32 15.47 -3.71
N SER A 116 18.43 16.39 -3.34
CA SER A 116 18.67 17.84 -3.45
C SER A 116 19.72 18.39 -2.49
N GLU A 117 19.97 17.71 -1.36
CA GLU A 117 20.89 18.20 -0.32
C GLU A 117 22.16 17.37 -0.17
N ILE A 118 22.21 16.19 -0.79
CA ILE A 118 23.40 15.34 -0.72
C ILE A 118 24.56 16.00 -1.47
N ASN A 119 25.78 15.83 -0.97
CA ASN A 119 26.95 16.43 -1.61
C ASN A 119 27.10 15.86 -3.03
N LYS A 120 27.17 16.74 -4.03
CA LYS A 120 27.24 16.37 -5.45
C LYS A 120 28.45 15.50 -5.79
N GLU A 121 29.54 15.62 -5.03
CA GLU A 121 30.78 14.84 -5.18
C GLU A 121 30.65 13.41 -4.67
N GLU A 122 29.66 13.12 -3.81
CA GLU A 122 29.47 11.79 -3.27
C GLU A 122 28.81 10.85 -4.29
N LYS A 123 29.39 9.66 -4.46
CA LYS A 123 28.84 8.62 -5.33
C LYS A 123 27.50 8.14 -4.78
N THR A 124 26.42 8.62 -5.39
CA THR A 124 25.04 8.45 -4.93
C THR A 124 24.20 7.84 -6.03
N ILE A 125 23.36 6.86 -5.68
CA ILE A 125 22.37 6.29 -6.59
C ILE A 125 20.98 6.38 -5.93
N LEU A 126 20.00 6.90 -6.66
CA LEU A 126 18.58 6.81 -6.34
C LEU A 126 17.95 5.72 -7.21
N ILE A 127 17.22 4.79 -6.58
CA ILE A 127 16.51 3.72 -7.28
C ILE A 127 15.00 3.84 -7.01
N SER A 128 14.20 3.88 -8.08
CA SER A 128 12.74 3.96 -7.98
C SER A 128 12.06 3.14 -9.08
N SER A 129 10.88 2.59 -8.80
CA SER A 129 10.09 1.89 -9.83
C SER A 129 9.36 2.85 -10.77
N ASP A 130 9.16 4.09 -10.34
CA ASP A 130 8.49 5.17 -11.07
C ASP A 130 8.99 6.47 -10.45
N ILE A 131 9.51 7.40 -11.26
CA ILE A 131 10.00 8.69 -10.77
C ILE A 131 9.22 9.87 -11.34
N GLU A 132 8.74 9.76 -12.57
CA GLU A 132 8.04 10.85 -13.24
C GLU A 132 6.67 11.12 -12.60
N TRP A 133 5.91 10.06 -12.27
CA TRP A 133 4.60 10.22 -11.61
C TRP A 133 4.69 10.87 -10.24
N ASN A 134 5.82 10.70 -9.53
CA ASN A 134 5.99 11.25 -8.19
C ASN A 134 6.17 12.77 -8.17
N THR A 135 6.32 13.40 -9.34
CA THR A 135 6.38 14.87 -9.48
C THR A 135 5.01 15.50 -9.69
N HIS A 136 3.98 14.71 -9.99
CA HIS A 136 2.64 15.24 -10.26
C HIS A 136 1.84 15.38 -8.97
N ILE A 137 1.45 16.61 -8.62
CA ILE A 137 0.68 16.91 -7.42
C ILE A 137 -0.72 17.40 -7.84
N PRO A 138 -1.75 16.54 -7.80
CA PRO A 138 -3.06 16.83 -8.40
C PRO A 138 -3.97 17.73 -7.54
N TYR A 139 -3.51 18.13 -6.36
CA TYR A 139 -4.23 18.95 -5.38
C TYR A 139 -3.39 20.14 -4.91
N PRO A 140 -4.03 21.18 -4.34
CA PRO A 140 -3.33 22.28 -3.69
C PRO A 140 -2.44 21.79 -2.54
N LEU A 141 -1.33 22.50 -2.32
CA LEU A 141 -0.49 22.34 -1.12
C LEU A 141 -0.65 23.58 -0.23
N PRO A 142 -0.74 23.42 1.09
CA PRO A 142 -0.89 24.57 1.98
C PRO A 142 0.39 25.41 2.14
N GLN A 143 1.57 24.83 1.90
CA GLN A 143 2.85 25.48 2.15
C GLN A 143 3.40 26.27 0.96
N THR A 144 3.02 25.86 -0.25
CA THR A 144 3.66 26.33 -1.47
C THR A 144 2.73 26.17 -2.66
N ASN A 145 3.02 26.89 -3.75
CA ASN A 145 2.32 26.68 -5.00
C ASN A 145 2.65 25.28 -5.55
N LYS A 146 1.61 24.48 -5.79
CA LYS A 146 1.77 23.09 -6.26
C LYS A 146 2.52 22.97 -7.59
N ASP A 147 2.39 23.95 -8.50
CA ASP A 147 2.98 23.90 -9.83
C ASP A 147 4.46 24.30 -9.77
N GLU A 148 4.80 25.29 -8.93
CA GLU A 148 6.19 25.65 -8.62
C GLU A 148 6.91 24.50 -7.92
N PHE A 149 6.28 23.86 -6.94
CA PHE A 149 6.86 22.71 -6.26
C PHE A 149 7.00 21.50 -7.20
N SER A 150 6.01 21.23 -8.05
CA SER A 150 6.13 20.20 -9.10
C SER A 150 7.28 20.51 -10.06
N LYS A 151 7.51 21.78 -10.40
CA LYS A 151 8.64 22.22 -11.23
C LYS A 151 9.98 21.98 -10.52
N LEU A 152 10.10 22.36 -9.24
CA LEU A 152 11.29 22.10 -8.43
C LEU A 152 11.67 20.61 -8.42
N LEU A 153 10.69 19.72 -8.23
CA LEU A 153 10.94 18.26 -8.24
C LEU A 153 11.45 17.77 -9.60
N LYS A 154 10.91 18.31 -10.71
CA LYS A 154 11.37 17.99 -12.07
C LYS A 154 12.79 18.51 -12.32
N ASP A 155 13.10 19.71 -11.85
CA ASP A 155 14.43 20.30 -11.99
C ASP A 155 15.48 19.44 -11.25
N ILE A 156 15.18 18.98 -10.03
CA ILE A 156 16.03 18.04 -9.27
C ILE A 156 16.28 16.74 -10.06
N ILE A 157 15.24 16.16 -10.65
CA ILE A 157 15.37 14.93 -11.47
C ILE A 157 16.27 15.19 -12.68
N ASN A 158 16.04 16.29 -13.39
CA ASN A 158 16.79 16.65 -14.60
C ASN A 158 18.28 16.88 -14.29
N GLU A 159 18.59 17.56 -13.19
CA GLU A 159 19.96 17.84 -12.76
C GLU A 159 20.73 16.59 -12.29
N ASN A 160 20.03 15.53 -11.89
CA ASN A 160 20.63 14.32 -11.30
C ASN A 160 20.29 13.05 -12.08
N LYS A 161 20.00 13.17 -13.38
CA LYS A 161 19.55 12.07 -14.23
C LYS A 161 20.54 10.91 -14.27
N ASP A 162 21.84 11.19 -14.17
CA ASP A 162 22.94 10.22 -14.11
C ASP A 162 22.97 9.40 -12.81
N LYS A 163 22.33 9.89 -11.75
CA LYS A 163 22.26 9.24 -10.43
C LYS A 163 20.99 8.42 -10.23
N ILE A 164 20.04 8.49 -11.17
CA ILE A 164 18.71 7.88 -11.03
C ILE A 164 18.62 6.62 -11.87
N LEU A 165 18.22 5.51 -11.24
CA LEU A 165 17.99 4.24 -11.90
C LEU A 165 16.56 3.75 -11.67
N GLU A 166 15.96 3.20 -12.72
CA GLU A 166 14.67 2.53 -12.62
C GLU A 166 14.85 1.09 -12.10
N GLY A 167 14.15 0.74 -11.02
CA GLY A 167 14.22 -0.60 -10.46
C GLY A 167 13.42 -0.80 -9.18
N VAL A 168 13.29 -2.06 -8.77
CA VAL A 168 12.60 -2.47 -7.53
C VAL A 168 13.57 -3.12 -6.55
N LEU A 169 13.37 -2.87 -5.26
CA LEU A 169 14.17 -3.45 -4.18
C LEU A 169 13.90 -4.95 -4.07
N LEU A 170 14.89 -5.81 -4.32
CA LEU A 170 14.76 -7.25 -4.04
C LEU A 170 14.92 -7.55 -2.56
N GLY A 171 15.77 -6.80 -1.86
CA GLY A 171 16.01 -6.97 -0.44
C GLY A 171 17.49 -7.00 -0.09
N LYS A 172 17.80 -7.27 1.17
CA LYS A 172 19.16 -7.44 1.68
C LYS A 172 19.63 -8.88 1.46
N PHE A 173 20.88 -8.99 1.03
CA PHE A 173 21.65 -10.21 0.86
C PHE A 173 23.01 -10.02 1.54
N ASP A 174 23.80 -11.09 1.64
CA ASP A 174 25.14 -11.01 2.24
C ASP A 174 26.10 -10.16 1.39
N GLU A 175 25.90 -10.15 0.07
CA GLU A 175 26.72 -9.41 -0.87
C GLU A 175 26.35 -7.92 -0.96
N GLY A 176 25.18 -7.51 -0.47
CA GLY A 176 24.69 -6.14 -0.54
C GLY A 176 23.17 -6.02 -0.55
N ILE A 177 22.67 -4.87 -1.00
CA ILE A 177 21.24 -4.65 -1.22
C ILE A 177 20.96 -4.91 -2.71
N GLY A 178 20.09 -5.88 -2.97
CA GLY A 178 19.72 -6.31 -4.31
C GLY A 178 18.60 -5.46 -4.90
N PHE A 179 18.73 -5.10 -6.17
CA PHE A 179 17.70 -4.42 -6.96
C PHE A 179 17.50 -5.10 -8.30
N LEU A 180 16.26 -5.17 -8.74
CA LEU A 180 15.90 -5.65 -10.05
C LEU A 180 15.61 -4.46 -10.96
N THR A 181 16.41 -4.31 -12.01
CA THR A 181 16.16 -3.34 -13.08
C THR A 181 15.58 -4.05 -14.30
N LYS A 182 15.31 -3.30 -15.37
CA LYS A 182 14.81 -3.87 -16.63
C LYS A 182 15.73 -4.96 -17.18
N SER A 183 17.04 -4.71 -17.21
CA SER A 183 18.03 -5.60 -17.83
C SER A 183 18.97 -6.33 -16.86
N LYS A 184 19.08 -5.86 -15.60
CA LYS A 184 20.11 -6.34 -14.66
C LYS A 184 19.56 -6.61 -13.27
N ILE A 185 20.31 -7.39 -12.51
CA ILE A 185 20.21 -7.46 -11.06
C ILE A 185 21.42 -6.69 -10.53
N LEU A 186 21.18 -5.63 -9.76
CA LEU A 186 22.23 -4.84 -9.14
C LEU A 186 22.40 -5.30 -7.69
N MET A 187 23.62 -5.61 -7.29
CA MET A 187 23.99 -5.86 -5.90
C MET A 187 24.84 -4.71 -5.37
N ILE A 188 24.25 -3.89 -4.50
CA ILE A 188 24.86 -2.62 -4.11
C ILE A 188 25.36 -2.67 -2.67
N LYS A 189 26.66 -2.43 -2.50
CA LYS A 189 27.28 -2.12 -1.20
C LYS A 189 27.30 -0.60 -1.03
N THR A 190 26.94 -0.14 0.17
CA THR A 190 26.81 1.29 0.45
C THR A 190 27.23 1.62 1.87
N LYS A 191 27.69 2.86 2.09
CA LYS A 191 27.99 3.38 3.43
C LYS A 191 26.74 3.94 4.11
N ARG A 192 25.88 4.67 3.37
CA ARG A 192 24.63 5.25 3.89
C ARG A 192 23.42 4.82 3.07
N ILE A 193 22.29 4.63 3.76
CA ILE A 193 21.01 4.20 3.18
C ILE A 193 19.92 5.20 3.58
N PHE A 194 19.20 5.71 2.59
CA PHE A 194 17.99 6.51 2.78
C PHE A 194 16.78 5.73 2.26
N LEU A 195 15.95 5.26 3.19
CA LEU A 195 14.72 4.54 2.89
C LEU A 195 13.57 5.53 2.66
N ALA A 196 13.28 5.76 1.38
CA ALA A 196 12.29 6.72 0.88
C ALA A 196 11.16 6.02 0.10
N SER A 197 10.86 4.75 0.43
CA SER A 197 9.97 3.90 -0.37
C SER A 197 8.47 4.21 -0.20
N GLY A 198 8.13 5.19 0.63
CA GLY A 198 6.77 5.65 0.88
C GLY A 198 5.95 4.72 1.78
N GLY A 199 4.63 4.76 1.58
CA GLY A 199 3.66 3.96 2.34
C GLY A 199 2.49 3.54 1.47
N ARG A 200 1.64 2.65 1.99
CA ARG A 200 0.46 2.06 1.32
C ARG A 200 -0.81 2.44 2.06
N TYR A 201 -1.92 2.53 1.34
CA TYR A 201 -3.25 2.52 1.95
C TYR A 201 -3.75 1.08 1.95
N ILE A 202 -3.96 0.52 3.15
CA ILE A 202 -4.42 -0.86 3.29
C ILE A 202 -5.93 -0.91 3.06
N PRO A 203 -6.44 -1.86 2.24
CA PRO A 203 -7.87 -2.04 2.06
C PRO A 203 -8.57 -2.31 3.40
N PRO A 204 -9.61 -1.54 3.76
CA PRO A 204 -10.46 -1.88 4.90
C PRO A 204 -11.28 -3.14 4.62
N ILE A 205 -11.72 -3.79 5.70
CA ILE A 205 -12.47 -5.04 5.69
C ILE A 205 -13.93 -4.72 5.98
N PHE A 206 -14.78 -5.02 5.00
CA PHE A 206 -16.23 -4.82 5.06
C PHE A 206 -16.94 -5.73 4.05
N ASP A 207 -18.27 -5.85 4.14
CA ASP A 207 -19.03 -6.72 3.25
C ASP A 207 -18.98 -6.18 1.80
N GLY A 208 -18.33 -6.92 0.90
CA GLY A 208 -18.11 -6.46 -0.49
C GLY A 208 -16.89 -5.56 -0.67
N ASN A 209 -15.91 -5.60 0.22
CA ASN A 209 -14.64 -4.87 0.02
C ASN A 209 -13.83 -5.32 -1.19
N ASP A 210 -14.12 -6.51 -1.74
CA ASP A 210 -13.50 -7.04 -2.96
C ASP A 210 -14.20 -6.60 -4.26
N VAL A 211 -15.35 -5.93 -4.18
CA VAL A 211 -16.13 -5.51 -5.35
C VAL A 211 -15.31 -4.55 -6.24
N PRO A 212 -15.30 -4.77 -7.58
CA PRO A 212 -14.65 -3.84 -8.51
C PRO A 212 -15.24 -2.44 -8.39
N GLY A 213 -14.38 -1.43 -8.22
CA GLY A 213 -14.78 -0.06 -7.91
C GLY A 213 -14.51 0.36 -6.47
N VAL A 214 -14.04 -0.55 -5.61
CA VAL A 214 -13.42 -0.17 -4.32
C VAL A 214 -11.91 -0.05 -4.55
N ILE A 215 -11.34 1.16 -4.50
CA ILE A 215 -9.93 1.41 -4.82
C ILE A 215 -9.24 2.34 -3.80
N SER A 216 -7.91 2.33 -3.77
CA SER A 216 -7.13 3.26 -2.96
C SER A 216 -7.16 4.68 -3.51
N LYS A 217 -6.85 5.66 -2.65
CA LYS A 217 -6.57 7.04 -3.04
C LYS A 217 -5.51 7.14 -4.14
N ASN A 218 -4.41 6.39 -4.02
CA ASN A 218 -3.30 6.49 -4.99
C ASN A 218 -3.76 6.12 -6.39
N LEU A 219 -4.51 5.03 -6.52
CA LEU A 219 -5.07 4.61 -7.81
C LEU A 219 -6.06 5.63 -8.36
N TYR A 220 -6.92 6.17 -7.49
CA TYR A 220 -7.88 7.21 -7.86
C TYR A 220 -7.16 8.44 -8.44
N LEU A 221 -6.13 8.92 -7.76
CA LEU A 221 -5.35 10.08 -8.19
C LEU A 221 -4.57 9.82 -9.49
N ARG A 222 -4.07 8.59 -9.70
CA ARG A 222 -3.39 8.19 -10.93
C ARG A 222 -4.33 8.20 -12.15
N TYR A 223 -5.57 7.74 -11.98
CA TYR A 223 -6.57 7.82 -13.06
C TYR A 223 -7.13 9.22 -13.30
N GLY A 224 -6.79 10.16 -12.42
CA GLY A 224 -7.18 11.55 -12.53
C GLY A 224 -8.70 11.75 -12.39
N ASN A 225 -9.15 12.94 -12.82
CA ASN A 225 -10.52 13.42 -12.62
C ASN A 225 -11.56 12.75 -13.55
N GLN A 226 -11.28 11.59 -14.13
CA GLN A 226 -12.22 10.86 -14.99
C GLN A 226 -13.34 10.17 -14.19
N LEU A 227 -13.19 10.11 -12.86
CA LEU A 227 -14.09 9.41 -11.96
C LEU A 227 -14.99 10.43 -11.25
N THR A 228 -16.27 10.43 -11.63
CA THR A 228 -17.32 11.25 -11.01
C THR A 228 -18.15 10.41 -10.03
N ASN A 229 -18.89 11.07 -9.14
CA ASN A 229 -19.74 10.45 -8.11
C ASN A 229 -18.96 9.45 -7.22
N VAL A 230 -18.06 9.99 -6.40
CA VAL A 230 -17.12 9.27 -5.53
C VAL A 230 -17.61 9.31 -4.09
N ILE A 231 -17.53 8.18 -3.38
CA ILE A 231 -17.65 8.15 -1.92
C ILE A 231 -16.26 7.92 -1.31
N ALA A 232 -15.84 8.84 -0.45
CA ALA A 232 -14.57 8.78 0.26
C ALA A 232 -14.72 8.01 1.58
N LEU A 233 -13.82 7.07 1.84
CA LEU A 233 -13.76 6.25 3.05
C LEU A 233 -12.39 6.41 3.72
N GLY A 234 -12.30 7.05 4.88
CA GLY A 234 -10.99 7.28 5.50
C GLY A 234 -11.03 7.94 6.85
N ASN A 235 -9.91 7.89 7.57
CA ASN A 235 -9.80 8.40 8.94
C ASN A 235 -8.67 9.42 9.08
N THR A 236 -8.11 9.95 7.98
CA THR A 236 -6.94 10.84 8.02
C THR A 236 -7.03 12.00 7.03
N ASP A 237 -6.14 12.99 7.16
CA ASP A 237 -5.89 14.07 6.18
C ASP A 237 -5.96 13.61 4.71
N ASP A 238 -5.45 12.41 4.44
CA ASP A 238 -5.34 11.84 3.10
C ASP A 238 -6.68 11.68 2.39
N ILE A 239 -7.76 11.41 3.13
CA ILE A 239 -9.07 11.27 2.48
C ILE A 239 -9.61 12.61 2.01
N VAL A 240 -9.25 13.71 2.67
CA VAL A 240 -9.66 15.06 2.28
C VAL A 240 -9.07 15.43 0.91
N LYS A 241 -7.86 14.93 0.58
CA LYS A 241 -7.22 15.13 -0.73
C LYS A 241 -8.06 14.58 -1.90
N VAL A 242 -8.90 13.57 -1.66
CA VAL A 242 -9.84 13.04 -2.66
C VAL A 242 -10.94 14.06 -2.98
N LEU A 243 -11.36 14.82 -1.97
CA LEU A 243 -12.56 15.66 -2.02
C LEU A 243 -12.40 16.93 -2.85
N PHE A 244 -11.19 17.37 -3.21
CA PHE A 244 -10.98 18.65 -3.89
C PHE A 244 -11.81 18.82 -5.18
N LYS A 245 -12.22 17.74 -5.83
CA LYS A 245 -12.92 17.76 -7.13
C LYS A 245 -14.20 16.91 -7.18
N VAL A 246 -14.67 16.42 -6.04
CA VAL A 246 -15.85 15.53 -5.94
C VAL A 246 -16.78 15.99 -4.83
N GLU A 247 -17.92 15.31 -4.69
CA GLU A 247 -18.85 15.55 -3.60
C GLU A 247 -18.14 15.47 -2.23
N LYS A 248 -18.47 16.41 -1.34
CA LYS A 248 -17.79 16.61 -0.06
C LYS A 248 -18.37 15.70 1.02
N ARG A 249 -18.28 14.37 0.85
CA ARG A 249 -18.72 13.40 1.85
C ARG A 249 -17.62 12.42 2.21
N ILE A 250 -17.46 12.16 3.51
CA ILE A 250 -16.53 11.14 4.03
C ILE A 250 -17.31 10.18 4.91
N VAL A 251 -17.09 8.89 4.69
CA VAL A 251 -17.47 7.83 5.63
C VAL A 251 -16.27 7.53 6.54
N ILE A 252 -16.47 7.58 7.85
CA ILE A 252 -15.41 7.31 8.84
C ILE A 252 -15.80 6.16 9.76
N ASN A 253 -14.79 5.41 10.21
CA ASN A 253 -14.97 4.34 11.20
C ASN A 253 -14.84 4.86 12.63
N ASN A 254 -15.60 4.28 13.57
CA ASN A 254 -15.46 4.49 15.01
C ASN A 254 -15.53 5.96 15.49
N GLY A 255 -16.04 6.87 14.66
CA GLY A 255 -16.13 8.31 14.99
C GLY A 255 -14.80 9.05 15.11
N ILE A 256 -13.68 8.46 14.69
CA ILE A 256 -12.35 9.07 14.87
C ILE A 256 -11.79 9.49 13.52
N LEU A 257 -11.56 10.80 13.36
CA LEU A 257 -10.95 11.41 12.19
C LEU A 257 -9.65 12.13 12.62
N PHE A 258 -8.51 11.60 12.18
CA PHE A 258 -7.18 12.11 12.48
C PHE A 258 -6.81 13.23 11.49
N LEU A 259 -7.08 14.48 11.89
CA LEU A 259 -6.75 15.63 11.06
C LEU A 259 -5.53 16.41 11.58
N SER A 260 -4.73 16.98 10.69
CA SER A 260 -3.79 18.04 11.03
C SER A 260 -4.54 19.32 11.41
N LYS A 261 -3.80 20.37 11.81
CA LYS A 261 -4.42 21.68 12.04
C LYS A 261 -5.11 22.21 10.77
N TYR A 262 -4.36 22.26 9.66
CA TYR A 262 -4.85 22.75 8.38
C TYR A 262 -6.09 22.00 7.87
N TYR A 263 -6.08 20.67 7.89
CA TYR A 263 -7.20 19.89 7.35
C TYR A 263 -8.47 19.97 8.21
N ARG A 264 -8.39 20.32 9.51
CA ARG A 264 -9.58 20.61 10.32
C ARG A 264 -10.31 21.85 9.81
N GLU A 265 -9.55 22.94 9.62
CA GLU A 265 -10.09 24.20 9.12
C GLU A 265 -10.66 24.01 7.70
N LEU A 266 -9.96 23.25 6.85
CA LEU A 266 -10.37 22.99 5.47
C LEU A 266 -11.66 22.17 5.35
N ILE A 267 -11.89 21.16 6.20
CA ILE A 267 -13.13 20.37 6.11
C ILE A 267 -14.37 21.20 6.46
N ASP A 268 -14.22 22.13 7.41
CA ASP A 268 -15.29 23.05 7.83
C ASP A 268 -15.57 24.07 6.72
N GLU A 269 -14.52 24.65 6.12
CA GLU A 269 -14.64 25.59 4.99
C GLU A 269 -15.32 24.94 3.77
N LEU A 270 -14.95 23.69 3.46
CA LEU A 270 -15.52 22.95 2.35
C LEU A 270 -16.93 22.41 2.62
N GLY A 271 -17.44 22.53 3.86
CA GLY A 271 -18.73 21.98 4.26
C GLY A 271 -18.81 20.46 4.09
N VAL A 272 -17.74 19.75 4.46
CA VAL A 272 -17.65 18.29 4.30
C VAL A 272 -18.62 17.59 5.25
N GLU A 273 -19.52 16.79 4.69
CA GLU A 273 -20.41 15.94 5.47
C GLU A 273 -19.68 14.68 5.93
N ILE A 274 -19.63 14.48 7.25
CA ILE A 274 -19.02 13.30 7.88
C ILE A 274 -20.12 12.31 8.26
N ILE A 275 -20.04 11.10 7.73
CA ILE A 275 -20.96 9.99 8.01
C ILE A 275 -20.22 8.99 8.90
N ASN A 276 -20.76 8.71 10.08
CA ASN A 276 -20.17 7.74 10.98
C ASN A 276 -20.73 6.35 10.69
N SER A 277 -19.84 5.36 10.51
CA SER A 277 -20.29 4.00 10.22
C SER A 277 -19.32 2.98 10.79
N ASN A 278 -19.86 2.09 11.61
CA ASN A 278 -19.20 0.87 12.09
C ASN A 278 -19.52 -0.33 11.22
N ASN A 279 -20.59 -0.29 10.42
CA ASN A 279 -20.89 -1.30 9.40
C ASN A 279 -20.86 -0.66 8.00
N LEU A 280 -20.31 -1.38 7.04
CA LEU A 280 -20.31 -0.96 5.64
C LEU A 280 -20.61 -2.17 4.76
N GLN A 281 -21.50 -1.99 3.79
CA GLN A 281 -21.76 -2.99 2.75
C GLN A 281 -21.70 -2.33 1.39
N VAL A 282 -20.98 -2.97 0.47
CA VAL A 282 -20.89 -2.55 -0.93
C VAL A 282 -21.38 -3.68 -1.83
N LYS A 283 -22.32 -3.37 -2.71
CA LYS A 283 -22.83 -4.28 -3.72
C LYS A 283 -22.85 -3.61 -5.08
N ARG A 284 -22.76 -4.41 -6.14
CA ARG A 284 -22.93 -3.90 -7.50
C ARG A 284 -24.38 -4.01 -7.94
N GLU A 285 -24.95 -2.92 -8.43
CA GLU A 285 -26.33 -2.87 -8.92
C GLU A 285 -26.43 -3.27 -10.40
N LYS A 286 -27.66 -3.51 -10.89
CA LYS A 286 -27.94 -3.93 -12.28
C LYS A 286 -27.48 -2.90 -13.34
N GLY A 287 -27.14 -1.67 -12.96
CA GLY A 287 -26.55 -0.64 -13.82
C GLY A 287 -25.03 -0.47 -13.71
N GLY A 288 -24.34 -1.34 -12.95
CA GLY A 288 -22.89 -1.29 -12.75
C GLY A 288 -22.39 -0.31 -11.68
N MET A 289 -23.27 0.52 -11.13
CA MET A 289 -23.00 1.37 -9.97
C MET A 289 -22.82 0.55 -8.68
N LEU A 290 -22.14 1.14 -7.71
CA LEU A 290 -22.00 0.63 -6.36
C LEU A 290 -23.13 1.17 -5.49
N LYS A 291 -23.85 0.24 -4.85
CA LYS A 291 -24.71 0.54 -3.71
C LYS A 291 -23.88 0.42 -2.44
N ILE A 292 -23.73 1.53 -1.74
CA ILE A 292 -22.92 1.63 -0.52
C ILE A 292 -23.88 1.89 0.65
N THR A 293 -24.01 0.93 1.55
CA THR A 293 -24.89 1.00 2.72
C THR A 293 -24.06 1.19 3.99
N THR A 294 -24.30 2.29 4.69
CA THR A 294 -23.76 2.61 6.02
C THR A 294 -24.79 2.33 7.10
N ASP A 295 -24.44 2.55 8.36
CA ASP A 295 -25.39 2.48 9.49
C ASP A 295 -26.49 3.54 9.38
N GLU A 296 -26.17 4.71 8.81
CA GLU A 296 -27.10 5.84 8.72
C GLU A 296 -27.98 5.78 7.46
N ARG A 297 -27.40 5.50 6.28
CA ARG A 297 -28.12 5.57 4.99
C ARG A 297 -27.41 4.81 3.87
N THR A 298 -28.00 4.85 2.68
CA THR A 298 -27.45 4.20 1.49
C THR A 298 -27.21 5.20 0.37
N PHE A 299 -26.09 5.02 -0.33
CA PHE A 299 -25.66 5.84 -1.45
C PHE A 299 -25.50 5.01 -2.72
N SER A 300 -25.63 5.66 -3.87
CA SER A 300 -25.24 5.11 -5.16
C SER A 300 -24.04 5.88 -5.70
N SER A 301 -22.99 5.16 -6.07
CA SER A 301 -21.71 5.75 -6.48
C SER A 301 -21.07 4.95 -7.62
N ASN A 302 -20.22 5.58 -8.43
CA ASN A 302 -19.42 4.85 -9.40
C ASN A 302 -18.23 4.14 -8.73
N ILE A 303 -17.73 4.69 -7.62
CA ILE A 303 -16.48 4.25 -7.01
C ILE A 303 -16.41 4.63 -5.52
N LEU A 304 -15.88 3.71 -4.72
CA LEU A 304 -15.53 3.99 -3.33
C LEU A 304 -14.01 4.09 -3.23
N VAL A 305 -13.52 5.25 -2.79
CA VAL A 305 -12.10 5.53 -2.66
C VAL A 305 -11.72 5.48 -1.19
N TYR A 306 -10.79 4.60 -0.83
CA TYR A 306 -10.34 4.46 0.55
C TYR A 306 -8.95 5.08 0.78
N ALA A 307 -8.81 5.71 1.95
CA ALA A 307 -7.56 6.18 2.53
C ALA A 307 -7.69 6.16 4.06
N ILE A 308 -7.64 4.97 4.65
CA ILE A 308 -7.79 4.83 6.11
C ILE A 308 -6.64 5.53 6.81
N ILE A 309 -5.45 4.93 6.73
CA ILE A 309 -4.18 5.42 7.29
C ILE A 309 -3.06 4.95 6.37
N LYS A 310 -2.06 5.82 6.16
CA LYS A 310 -0.88 5.51 5.36
C LYS A 310 0.07 4.63 6.16
N GLN A 311 0.11 3.34 5.84
CA GLN A 311 1.04 2.39 6.45
C GLN A 311 2.41 2.48 5.78
N PRO A 312 3.49 2.74 6.52
CA PRO A 312 4.85 2.58 6.01
C PRO A 312 5.07 1.22 5.34
N LYS A 313 5.90 1.18 4.29
CA LYS A 313 6.35 -0.08 3.69
C LYS A 313 7.37 -0.79 4.58
N ILE A 314 6.92 -1.31 5.73
CA ILE A 314 7.82 -1.94 6.70
C ILE A 314 8.47 -3.22 6.18
N ASP A 315 7.94 -3.81 5.10
CA ASP A 315 8.59 -4.90 4.36
C ASP A 315 9.99 -4.49 3.84
N HIS A 316 10.17 -3.23 3.43
CA HIS A 316 11.47 -2.73 2.98
C HIS A 316 12.43 -2.54 4.16
N SER A 317 11.99 -1.82 5.20
CA SER A 317 12.84 -1.51 6.36
C SER A 317 13.19 -2.77 7.15
N TYR A 318 12.20 -3.65 7.40
CA TYR A 318 12.39 -4.89 8.15
C TYR A 318 13.34 -5.85 7.45
N ASN A 319 13.24 -5.98 6.13
CA ASN A 319 14.15 -6.82 5.34
C ASN A 319 15.60 -6.33 5.38
N ILE A 320 15.81 -5.02 5.50
CA ILE A 320 17.15 -4.40 5.66
C ILE A 320 17.66 -4.52 7.12
N GLY A 321 16.81 -4.96 8.05
CA GLY A 321 17.14 -5.22 9.45
C GLY A 321 16.65 -4.15 10.42
N ILE A 322 15.74 -3.28 10.00
CA ILE A 322 15.21 -2.21 10.84
C ILE A 322 13.92 -2.69 11.53
N PRO A 323 13.89 -2.76 12.86
CA PRO A 323 12.69 -3.12 13.59
C PRO A 323 11.60 -2.06 13.41
N TYR A 324 10.36 -2.43 13.73
CA TYR A 324 9.22 -1.53 13.76
C TYR A 324 8.46 -1.72 15.07
N ASP A 325 7.67 -0.72 15.43
CA ASP A 325 6.72 -0.76 16.53
C ASP A 325 5.28 -0.60 16.00
N PHE A 326 4.31 -1.06 16.79
CA PHE A 326 2.89 -0.91 16.48
C PHE A 326 2.26 0.13 17.39
N ASN A 327 1.80 1.24 16.81
CA ASN A 327 1.07 2.25 17.55
C ASN A 327 -0.42 1.88 17.61
N GLU A 328 -0.94 1.60 18.81
CA GLU A 328 -2.32 1.14 19.03
C GLU A 328 -3.38 2.25 18.89
N TYR A 329 -3.00 3.52 18.88
CA TYR A 329 -3.93 4.64 18.69
C TYR A 329 -4.24 4.86 17.22
N PHE A 330 -3.17 4.93 16.41
CA PHE A 330 -3.25 5.05 14.96
C PHE A 330 -3.39 3.70 14.25
N HIS A 331 -3.15 2.56 14.91
CA HIS A 331 -3.04 1.26 14.25
C HIS A 331 -2.02 1.25 13.09
N VAL A 332 -0.90 1.95 13.26
CA VAL A 332 0.18 2.04 12.26
C VAL A 332 1.41 1.26 12.72
N TYR A 333 2.02 0.52 11.79
CA TYR A 333 3.32 -0.13 12.01
C TYR A 333 4.41 0.81 11.51
N MET A 334 5.26 1.28 12.42
CA MET A 334 6.23 2.34 12.16
C MET A 334 7.65 1.80 12.32
N PRO A 335 8.54 1.91 11.31
CA PRO A 335 9.96 1.65 11.48
C PRO A 335 10.52 2.47 12.64
N ILE A 336 11.42 1.92 13.44
CA ILE A 336 12.04 2.68 14.54
C ILE A 336 13.00 3.72 13.94
N HIS A 337 12.79 5.00 14.28
CA HIS A 337 13.60 6.13 13.84
C HIS A 337 13.47 7.33 14.78
N SER A 338 14.46 8.23 14.76
CA SER A 338 14.44 9.52 15.45
C SER A 338 13.71 10.61 14.65
N MET A 339 13.57 11.80 15.22
CA MET A 339 12.85 12.92 14.58
C MET A 339 13.49 13.39 13.27
N ASP A 340 14.81 13.35 13.16
CA ASP A 340 15.60 13.62 11.95
C ASP A 340 15.61 12.43 10.97
N GLY A 341 14.98 11.31 11.33
CA GLY A 341 14.82 10.14 10.48
C GLY A 341 15.89 9.05 10.67
N LYS A 342 16.85 9.23 11.57
CA LYS A 342 17.92 8.24 11.81
C LYS A 342 17.37 6.98 12.50
N ALA A 343 17.59 5.82 11.88
CA ALA A 343 17.24 4.50 12.45
C ALA A 343 18.46 3.78 13.04
N TYR A 344 19.59 3.85 12.33
CA TYR A 344 20.90 3.38 12.76
C TYR A 344 21.98 4.39 12.36
N GLU A 345 23.25 4.15 12.71
CA GLU A 345 24.36 5.07 12.48
C GLU A 345 24.37 5.67 11.05
N ASN A 346 24.08 4.86 10.03
CA ASN A 346 24.10 5.24 8.62
C ASN A 346 22.83 4.88 7.85
N VAL A 347 21.70 4.70 8.54
CA VAL A 347 20.43 4.32 7.91
C VAL A 347 19.33 5.27 8.35
N TYR A 348 18.65 5.86 7.37
CA TYR A 348 17.63 6.88 7.56
C TYR A 348 16.30 6.44 6.96
N ILE A 349 15.20 6.74 7.65
CA ILE A 349 13.82 6.57 7.19
C ILE A 349 13.27 7.97 6.89
N VAL A 350 12.72 8.19 5.70
CA VAL A 350 12.23 9.53 5.29
C VAL A 350 10.84 9.48 4.67
N GLY A 351 10.12 10.60 4.78
CA GLY A 351 8.83 10.81 4.12
C GLY A 351 7.77 9.77 4.48
N GLY A 352 7.14 9.18 3.46
CA GLY A 352 6.01 8.26 3.65
C GLY A 352 6.33 6.99 4.45
N MET A 353 7.60 6.58 4.56
CA MET A 353 7.99 5.48 5.46
C MET A 353 7.92 5.86 6.94
N ARG A 354 7.69 7.14 7.23
CA ARG A 354 7.43 7.68 8.56
C ARG A 354 5.94 7.97 8.80
N GLY A 355 5.06 7.45 7.93
CA GLY A 355 3.63 7.75 7.92
C GLY A 355 3.27 9.15 7.39
N ILE A 356 4.25 9.95 6.97
CA ILE A 356 4.04 11.31 6.49
C ILE A 356 3.32 11.27 5.13
N SER A 357 2.15 11.89 5.08
CA SER A 357 1.28 11.90 3.90
C SER A 357 1.38 13.18 3.09
N ASP A 358 1.80 14.28 3.70
CA ASP A 358 2.00 15.57 3.05
C ASP A 358 3.29 15.60 2.21
N GLU A 359 3.20 16.13 1.00
CA GLU A 359 4.22 16.04 -0.04
C GLU A 359 5.41 16.95 0.25
N TYR A 360 5.14 18.19 0.66
CA TYR A 360 6.17 19.16 1.01
C TYR A 360 6.86 18.77 2.33
N THR A 361 6.09 18.37 3.33
CA THR A 361 6.62 17.85 4.60
C THR A 361 7.45 16.58 4.37
N SER A 362 7.04 15.71 3.44
CA SER A 362 7.85 14.55 3.04
C SER A 362 9.16 14.96 2.37
N PHE A 363 9.15 15.98 1.50
CA PHE A 363 10.36 16.55 0.90
C PHE A 363 11.31 17.08 1.98
N LEU A 364 10.81 17.89 2.92
CA LEU A 364 11.57 18.39 4.07
C LEU A 364 12.15 17.25 4.91
N SER A 365 11.38 16.18 5.18
CA SER A 365 11.90 15.00 5.88
C SER A 365 13.12 14.39 5.18
N GLY A 366 13.21 14.46 3.85
CA GLY A 366 14.39 14.03 3.10
C GLY A 366 15.58 14.96 3.32
N LYS A 367 15.34 16.27 3.23
CA LYS A 367 16.38 17.29 3.46
C LYS A 367 16.96 17.23 4.87
N THR A 368 16.10 17.08 5.88
CA THR A 368 16.48 16.99 7.30
C THR A 368 17.41 15.80 7.57
N ALA A 369 17.20 14.66 6.90
CA ALA A 369 18.04 13.47 7.06
C ALA A 369 19.48 13.68 6.56
N VAL A 370 19.71 14.69 5.73
CA VAL A 370 21.04 15.07 5.22
C VAL A 370 21.60 16.27 5.96
N ASN A 371 20.76 17.26 6.29
CA ASN A 371 21.17 18.52 6.86
C ASN A 371 20.19 19.01 7.94
N GLU A 372 20.69 19.10 9.18
CA GLU A 372 19.91 19.48 10.36
C GLU A 372 19.30 20.89 10.28
N LYS A 373 19.82 21.78 9.42
CA LYS A 373 19.26 23.14 9.26
C LYS A 373 17.78 23.18 8.87
N TYR A 374 17.25 22.08 8.32
CA TYR A 374 15.83 21.94 7.95
C TYR A 374 14.94 21.38 9.07
N LEU A 375 15.51 20.99 10.22
CA LEU A 375 14.80 20.29 11.28
C LEU A 375 13.64 21.12 11.85
N ASP A 376 13.86 22.41 12.13
CA ASP A 376 12.83 23.29 12.69
C ASP A 376 11.66 23.50 11.72
N GLU A 377 11.96 23.77 10.44
CA GLU A 377 10.94 23.89 9.39
C GLU A 377 10.15 22.58 9.25
N PHE A 378 10.84 21.44 9.25
CA PHE A 378 10.23 20.12 9.18
C PHE A 378 9.30 19.85 10.37
N ILE A 379 9.71 20.13 11.60
CA ILE A 379 8.89 19.91 12.81
C ILE A 379 7.64 20.79 12.79
N ASN A 380 7.77 22.06 12.40
CA ASN A 380 6.63 22.97 12.26
C ASN A 380 5.63 22.46 11.21
N ASN A 381 6.14 22.01 10.05
CA ASN A 381 5.32 21.43 9.01
C ASN A 381 4.62 20.13 9.45
N LEU A 382 5.35 19.28 10.16
CA LEU A 382 4.82 18.03 10.71
C LEU A 382 3.61 18.33 11.61
N LYS A 383 3.72 19.34 12.48
CA LYS A 383 2.66 19.78 13.40
C LYS A 383 1.42 20.33 12.69
N ASP A 384 1.60 21.18 11.69
CA ASP A 384 0.48 21.92 11.10
C ASP A 384 -0.22 21.17 9.96
N TYR A 385 0.54 20.36 9.21
CA TYR A 385 0.07 19.75 7.95
C TYR A 385 0.00 18.23 7.99
N THR A 386 0.28 17.59 9.13
CA THR A 386 0.17 16.13 9.26
C THR A 386 -0.53 15.72 10.54
N TYR A 387 -1.42 14.72 10.43
CA TYR A 387 -1.99 14.04 11.59
C TYR A 387 -0.96 13.23 12.39
N ILE A 388 0.15 12.81 11.75
CA ILE A 388 1.13 11.89 12.34
C ILE A 388 2.06 12.58 13.34
N TYR A 389 2.08 13.91 13.45
CA TYR A 389 2.84 14.62 14.50
C TYR A 389 2.56 14.08 15.90
N ASN A 390 1.30 13.74 16.17
CA ASN A 390 0.86 13.18 17.45
C ASN A 390 1.53 11.83 17.77
N TYR A 391 1.95 11.05 16.78
CA TYR A 391 2.74 9.83 17.01
C TYR A 391 4.05 10.16 17.75
N TYR A 392 4.72 11.25 17.37
CA TYR A 392 6.00 11.65 17.96
C TYR A 392 5.86 12.31 19.34
N GLN A 393 4.66 12.80 19.68
CA GLN A 393 4.39 13.45 20.96
C GLN A 393 3.83 12.50 22.01
N GLN A 394 3.12 11.44 21.60
CA GLN A 394 2.44 10.54 22.53
C GLN A 394 3.42 9.56 23.16
N LYS A 395 3.82 9.83 24.41
CA LYS A 395 4.61 8.89 25.21
C LYS A 395 3.83 7.63 25.63
N ASN A 396 2.49 7.63 25.55
CA ASN A 396 1.61 6.48 25.84
C ASN A 396 0.27 6.61 25.07
N PRO A 397 0.18 6.13 23.82
CA PRO A 397 -1.05 6.23 23.03
C PRO A 397 -2.21 5.50 23.73
N LYS A 398 -3.37 6.16 23.85
CA LYS A 398 -4.60 5.46 24.25
C LYS A 398 -4.92 4.38 23.22
N ARG A 399 -5.29 3.19 23.66
CA ARG A 399 -5.72 2.13 22.74
C ARG A 399 -6.99 2.55 22.01
N ASN A 400 -7.01 2.38 20.70
CA ASN A 400 -8.18 2.61 19.85
C ASN A 400 -8.67 1.29 19.24
N THR A 401 -9.90 1.24 18.74
CA THR A 401 -10.37 0.14 17.88
C THR A 401 -9.76 0.26 16.49
N SER A 402 -9.63 -0.87 15.79
CA SER A 402 -9.06 -0.89 14.45
C SER A 402 -9.88 -0.01 13.49
N PRO A 403 -9.26 0.97 12.80
CA PRO A 403 -9.96 1.80 11.82
C PRO A 403 -10.25 1.03 10.52
N TYR A 404 -9.67 -0.16 10.34
CA TYR A 404 -9.80 -0.94 9.12
C TYR A 404 -11.05 -1.82 9.07
N ILE A 405 -11.77 -2.02 10.18
CA ILE A 405 -12.83 -3.04 10.27
C ILE A 405 -14.21 -2.39 10.31
N TYR A 406 -15.04 -2.66 9.30
CA TYR A 406 -16.44 -2.25 9.29
C TYR A 406 -17.34 -3.50 9.28
N GLY A 407 -17.94 -3.79 10.41
CA GLY A 407 -18.83 -4.93 10.62
C GLY A 407 -18.08 -6.26 10.79
N SER A 408 -18.75 -7.35 10.40
CA SER A 408 -18.30 -8.73 10.70
C SER A 408 -17.96 -9.58 9.48
N LYS A 409 -18.08 -9.02 8.27
CA LYS A 409 -17.88 -9.70 6.98
C LYS A 409 -16.83 -8.97 6.14
N GLY A 410 -16.37 -9.63 5.08
CA GLY A 410 -15.38 -9.09 4.14
C GLY A 410 -14.16 -9.99 3.98
N TYR A 411 -13.32 -9.65 3.02
CA TYR A 411 -12.06 -10.33 2.74
C TYR A 411 -10.91 -9.68 3.51
N VAL A 412 -10.16 -10.50 4.25
CA VAL A 412 -8.90 -10.09 4.89
C VAL A 412 -7.76 -10.22 3.90
N CYS A 413 -7.69 -11.33 3.15
CA CYS A 413 -6.68 -11.57 2.13
C CYS A 413 -7.34 -11.89 0.79
N GLU A 414 -7.35 -10.91 -0.11
CA GLU A 414 -7.93 -11.09 -1.44
C GLU A 414 -7.15 -12.12 -2.27
N CYS A 415 -5.81 -12.11 -2.27
CA CYS A 415 -5.02 -13.09 -3.05
C CYS A 415 -5.40 -14.56 -2.78
N GLU A 416 -5.71 -14.88 -1.53
CA GLU A 416 -5.99 -16.25 -1.08
C GLU A 416 -7.46 -16.47 -0.71
N ASP A 417 -8.32 -15.49 -0.98
CA ASP A 417 -9.77 -15.55 -0.72
C ASP A 417 -10.15 -15.80 0.76
N ILE A 418 -9.34 -15.33 1.70
CA ILE A 418 -9.58 -15.53 3.14
C ILE A 418 -10.51 -14.45 3.68
N THR A 419 -11.62 -14.86 4.29
CA THR A 419 -12.65 -13.98 4.87
C THR A 419 -12.42 -13.69 6.36
N LEU A 420 -13.02 -12.61 6.87
CA LEU A 420 -13.00 -12.29 8.29
C LEU A 420 -13.68 -13.37 9.15
N SER A 421 -14.70 -14.03 8.62
CA SER A 421 -15.37 -15.15 9.29
C SER A 421 -14.41 -16.32 9.51
N GLU A 422 -13.62 -16.69 8.50
CA GLU A 422 -12.61 -17.75 8.62
C GLU A 422 -11.53 -17.38 9.64
N VAL A 423 -11.07 -16.12 9.65
CA VAL A 423 -10.14 -15.63 10.68
C VAL A 423 -10.75 -15.77 12.07
N LYS A 424 -12.00 -15.34 12.27
CA LYS A 424 -12.69 -15.44 13.57
C LYS A 424 -12.83 -16.90 14.05
N ILE A 425 -13.03 -17.85 13.13
CA ILE A 425 -13.04 -19.29 13.46
C ILE A 425 -11.67 -19.76 13.96
N GLN A 426 -10.56 -19.24 13.44
CA GLN A 426 -9.24 -19.58 13.98
C GLN A 426 -8.98 -18.89 15.31
N VAL A 427 -9.44 -17.64 15.48
CA VAL A 427 -9.36 -16.92 16.76
C VAL A 427 -10.12 -17.65 17.86
N SER A 428 -11.31 -18.19 17.58
CA SER A 428 -12.07 -18.98 18.56
C SER A 428 -11.40 -20.31 18.94
N LYS A 429 -10.43 -20.79 18.13
CA LYS A 429 -9.57 -21.94 18.47
C LYS A 429 -8.33 -21.57 19.28
N GLY A 430 -8.15 -20.29 19.61
CA GLY A 430 -7.04 -19.79 20.44
C GLY A 430 -5.87 -19.18 19.65
N PHE A 431 -5.93 -19.13 18.31
CA PHE A 431 -4.89 -18.45 17.52
C PHE A 431 -5.07 -16.93 17.61
N SER A 432 -4.02 -16.22 18.03
CA SER A 432 -4.09 -14.78 18.32
C SER A 432 -3.03 -13.97 17.58
N LYS A 433 -2.08 -14.64 16.91
CA LYS A 433 -0.97 -14.02 16.21
C LYS A 433 -1.14 -14.03 14.70
N VAL A 434 -0.68 -12.99 14.02
CA VAL A 434 -0.74 -12.88 12.55
C VAL A 434 -0.07 -14.09 11.90
N GLU A 435 1.09 -14.51 12.41
CA GLU A 435 1.82 -15.67 11.89
C GLU A 435 1.08 -17.01 12.15
N GLU A 436 0.36 -17.14 13.25
CA GLU A 436 -0.48 -18.32 13.53
C GLU A 436 -1.65 -18.39 12.55
N ILE A 437 -2.40 -17.30 12.39
CA ILE A 437 -3.53 -17.25 11.44
C ILE A 437 -3.03 -17.50 10.01
N LYS A 438 -1.87 -16.96 9.63
CA LYS A 438 -1.20 -17.28 8.34
C LYS A 438 -0.98 -18.77 8.17
N ARG A 439 -0.42 -19.47 9.17
CA ARG A 439 -0.15 -20.92 9.07
C ARG A 439 -1.42 -21.76 8.97
N THR A 440 -2.49 -21.33 9.63
CA THR A 440 -3.77 -22.07 9.67
C THR A 440 -4.68 -21.82 8.46
N THR A 441 -4.55 -20.68 7.78
CA THR A 441 -5.45 -20.28 6.68
C THR A 441 -4.75 -20.12 5.33
N GLY A 442 -3.43 -19.91 5.32
CA GLY A 442 -2.66 -19.52 4.15
C GLY A 442 -2.71 -18.03 3.81
N LEU A 443 -3.29 -17.16 4.66
CA LEU A 443 -3.25 -15.72 4.39
C LEU A 443 -1.82 -15.20 4.27
N GLY A 444 -1.59 -14.22 3.40
CA GLY A 444 -0.26 -13.63 3.21
C GLY A 444 0.73 -14.49 2.42
N THR A 445 0.32 -15.65 1.89
CA THR A 445 1.16 -16.47 1.00
C THR A 445 0.88 -16.25 -0.49
N GLY A 446 -0.08 -15.37 -0.81
CA GLY A 446 -0.42 -15.03 -2.18
C GLY A 446 0.60 -14.11 -2.86
N ASP A 447 0.26 -13.61 -4.03
CA ASP A 447 1.17 -12.85 -4.90
C ASP A 447 1.80 -11.63 -4.23
N CYS A 448 1.05 -10.97 -3.33
CA CYS A 448 1.54 -9.83 -2.58
C CYS A 448 2.36 -10.17 -1.34
N GLN A 449 2.57 -11.45 -1.02
CA GLN A 449 3.38 -11.92 0.11
C GLN A 449 3.03 -11.22 1.45
N GLY A 450 1.74 -10.93 1.66
CA GLY A 450 1.25 -10.31 2.89
C GLY A 450 1.32 -8.79 2.95
N LYS A 451 1.85 -8.09 1.93
CA LYS A 451 2.03 -6.61 1.92
C LYS A 451 0.79 -5.77 2.22
N LEU A 452 -0.41 -6.35 2.14
CA LEU A 452 -1.67 -5.68 2.48
C LEU A 452 -2.38 -6.34 3.68
N CYS A 453 -2.72 -7.62 3.56
CA CYS A 453 -3.61 -8.29 4.49
C CYS A 453 -3.06 -8.44 5.92
N THR A 454 -1.73 -8.46 6.11
CA THR A 454 -1.15 -8.63 7.43
C THR A 454 -1.35 -7.39 8.30
N TYR A 455 -1.40 -6.20 7.70
CA TYR A 455 -1.56 -4.94 8.43
C TYR A 455 -2.97 -4.82 9.04
N SER A 456 -4.01 -5.04 8.23
CA SER A 456 -5.39 -4.98 8.71
C SER A 456 -5.71 -6.13 9.67
N LEU A 457 -5.13 -7.32 9.45
CA LEU A 457 -5.23 -8.43 10.39
C LEU A 457 -4.52 -8.14 11.72
N GLY A 458 -3.29 -7.63 11.68
CA GLY A 458 -2.53 -7.29 12.88
C GLY A 458 -3.23 -6.21 13.69
N SER A 459 -3.76 -5.18 13.03
CA SER A 459 -4.62 -4.17 13.66
C SER A 459 -5.90 -4.77 14.27
N PHE A 460 -6.57 -5.71 13.60
CA PHE A 460 -7.74 -6.41 14.13
C PHE A 460 -7.43 -7.25 15.38
N LEU A 461 -6.31 -7.97 15.37
CA LEU A 461 -5.87 -8.81 16.49
C LEU A 461 -5.22 -8.00 17.63
N GLY A 462 -4.78 -6.77 17.36
CA GLY A 462 -3.88 -6.02 18.24
C GLY A 462 -2.50 -6.65 18.34
N ASP A 463 -2.03 -7.33 17.28
CA ASP A 463 -0.74 -7.99 17.27
C ASP A 463 0.37 -7.00 16.90
N ARG A 464 1.37 -6.87 17.76
CA ARG A 464 2.47 -5.92 17.56
C ARG A 464 3.49 -6.38 16.52
N GLN A 465 3.42 -7.65 16.13
CA GLN A 465 4.32 -8.25 15.15
C GLN A 465 3.53 -8.80 13.97
N LEU A 466 3.96 -8.45 12.77
CA LEU A 466 3.45 -9.03 11.53
C LEU A 466 4.27 -10.28 11.15
N ILE A 467 4.11 -10.74 9.92
CA ILE A 467 4.88 -11.85 9.37
C ILE A 467 6.34 -11.45 9.12
N THR A 468 7.21 -12.43 8.92
CA THR A 468 8.55 -12.20 8.38
C THR A 468 8.47 -11.82 6.89
N PHE A 469 8.96 -10.65 6.52
CA PHE A 469 9.12 -10.23 5.12
C PHE A 469 10.46 -10.73 4.57
N ARG A 470 10.40 -11.76 3.71
CA ARG A 470 11.58 -12.46 3.20
C ARG A 470 11.98 -11.97 1.82
N THR A 471 13.27 -12.05 1.54
CA THR A 471 13.87 -11.84 0.22
C THR A 471 13.49 -13.00 -0.72
N PRO A 472 13.21 -12.76 -2.02
CA PRO A 472 13.06 -11.44 -2.62
C PRO A 472 11.70 -10.81 -2.27
N LEU A 473 11.71 -9.51 -1.94
CA LEU A 473 10.51 -8.74 -1.60
C LEU A 473 9.53 -8.61 -2.76
N TYR A 474 10.04 -8.61 -3.99
CA TYR A 474 9.25 -8.64 -5.21
C TYR A 474 9.65 -9.87 -6.02
N ARG A 475 8.72 -10.36 -6.82
CA ARG A 475 8.95 -11.54 -7.64
C ARG A 475 10.08 -11.28 -8.63
N MET A 476 11.02 -12.21 -8.69
CA MET A 476 11.96 -12.29 -9.80
C MET A 476 11.32 -13.15 -10.88
N VAL A 477 11.09 -12.58 -12.05
CA VAL A 477 10.83 -13.35 -13.26
C VAL A 477 12.21 -13.65 -13.83
N ILE A 478 12.72 -14.85 -13.54
CA ILE A 478 13.97 -15.40 -14.07
C ILE A 478 13.62 -16.38 -15.18
#